data_AF-A0A9N9LQK4-F1
#
_entry.id   AF-A0A9N9LQK4-F1
#
_cell.length_a   1.000
_cell.length_b   1.000
_cell.length_c   1.000
_cell.angle_alpha   90.00
_cell.angle_beta   90.00
_cell.angle_gamma   90.00
#
_symmetry.space_group_name_H-M   'P 1'
#
loop_
_entity.id
_entity.type
_entity.pdbx_description
1 polymer ?
#
loop_
_entity_poly.entity_id
_entity_poly.type
_entity_poly.pdbx_seq_one_letter_code
_entity_poly.pdbx_strand_id
1 'polypeptide(L)'
;MFTFSYPITRDYPFRWFKWVALVGAILLTALVSILNFANNGYTMDILYTTELNENVSRRLWTQKMIRTDDKTFPTCNSQNLPVNTQYYTNKLGLAYNIANFWQVLPNGKNLTLPSLKYSNNLIENCTIPLIQLDFTSFDRSAAQLGWRGWGIGAMGFVTCLVNNGQQTYVNLTTNDLIPPTIDTGAAFQFLQAPDSQDLTSLWWGESLLSDLTSLESFSPTEWHYVSTPCGKSPICCLNPANNPHNIGALHAQKVKPDVWIESDSFAKVFYSTIMADLGQVYTPNIVSNGALLTAFSKNITVMNNTVESNWLKAGPARVPYISNADDDKKLAITPSYIYAQYLSSRRALCCYYF
;
A
#
# COMPACT_ATOMS: atom_id res chain seq x y z
N MET A 1 -41.02 -16.09 88.37
CA MET A 1 -40.56 -15.89 86.97
C MET A 1 -40.51 -14.38 86.76
N PHE A 2 -39.32 -13.78 86.79
CA PHE A 2 -39.16 -12.33 86.61
C PHE A 2 -38.56 -12.08 85.23
N THR A 3 -39.36 -11.54 84.32
CA THR A 3 -38.94 -11.17 82.98
C THR A 3 -38.33 -9.77 83.06
N PHE A 4 -37.00 -9.68 82.98
CA PHE A 4 -36.30 -8.40 82.84
C PHE A 4 -36.33 -7.98 81.37
N SER A 5 -36.99 -6.86 81.08
CA SER A 5 -36.92 -6.17 79.79
C SER A 5 -36.38 -4.76 80.03
N TYR A 6 -35.27 -4.43 79.40
CA TYR A 6 -34.75 -3.06 79.34
C TYR A 6 -34.89 -2.58 77.89
N PRO A 7 -35.46 -1.38 77.65
CA PRO A 7 -35.48 -0.82 76.32
C PRO A 7 -34.05 -0.41 75.93
N ILE A 8 -33.44 -1.15 75.00
CA ILE A 8 -32.17 -0.77 74.37
C ILE A 8 -32.47 0.30 73.31
N THR A 9 -32.86 1.49 73.75
CA THR A 9 -32.82 2.69 72.92
C THR A 9 -32.30 3.83 73.78
N ARG A 10 -30.97 3.86 73.93
CA ARG A 10 -30.29 5.01 74.53
C ARG A 10 -30.35 6.14 73.50
N ASP A 11 -31.02 7.24 73.85
CA ASP A 11 -31.07 8.41 72.98
C ASP A 11 -29.66 8.93 72.70
N TYR A 12 -29.37 9.20 71.42
CA TYR A 12 -28.07 9.71 71.00
C TYR A 12 -27.78 11.04 71.73
N PRO A 13 -26.55 11.25 72.23
CA PRO A 13 -26.21 12.36 73.13
C PRO A 13 -26.35 13.75 72.49
N PHE A 14 -26.46 13.85 71.16
CA PHE A 14 -26.58 15.10 70.43
C PHE A 14 -27.67 15.05 69.36
N ARG A 15 -28.65 15.97 69.43
CA ARG A 15 -29.78 16.05 68.49
C ARG A 15 -29.35 16.28 67.02
N TRP A 16 -28.19 16.91 66.81
CA TRP A 16 -27.63 17.18 65.47
C TRP A 16 -26.91 15.97 64.85
N PHE A 17 -26.56 14.96 65.65
CA PHE A 17 -25.81 13.79 65.19
C PHE A 17 -26.58 13.00 64.12
N LYS A 18 -27.90 12.90 64.25
CA LYS A 18 -28.76 12.24 63.25
C LYS A 18 -28.67 12.91 61.87
N TRP A 19 -28.68 14.25 61.85
CA TRP A 19 -28.58 15.02 60.61
C TRP A 19 -27.18 14.95 60.00
N VAL A 20 -26.13 15.01 60.82
CA VAL A 20 -24.74 14.88 60.35
C VAL A 20 -24.45 13.48 59.83
N ALA A 21 -24.94 12.43 60.50
CA ALA A 21 -24.81 11.05 60.02
C ALA A 21 -25.53 10.84 58.68
N LEU A 22 -26.73 11.44 58.51
CA LEU A 22 -27.50 11.34 57.28
C LEU A 22 -26.82 12.08 56.12
N VAL A 23 -26.35 13.31 56.34
CA VAL A 23 -25.62 14.09 55.32
C VAL A 23 -24.27 13.43 55.00
N GLY A 24 -23.55 12.93 56.01
CA GLY A 24 -22.30 12.19 55.82
C GLY A 24 -22.49 10.91 55.01
N ALA A 25 -23.56 10.16 55.27
CA ALA A 25 -23.91 8.97 54.50
C ALA A 25 -24.25 9.29 53.04
N ILE A 26 -24.97 10.39 52.78
CA ILE A 26 -25.30 10.86 51.42
C ILE A 26 -24.03 11.29 50.68
N LEU A 27 -23.13 12.05 51.32
CA LEU A 27 -21.87 12.47 50.72
C LEU A 27 -20.96 11.28 50.42
N LEU A 28 -20.89 10.32 51.34
CA LEU A 28 -20.06 9.13 51.17
C LEU A 28 -20.62 8.21 50.08
N THR A 29 -21.94 8.02 50.01
CA THR A 29 -22.56 7.27 48.91
C THR A 29 -22.36 7.97 47.57
N ALA A 30 -22.53 9.29 47.49
CA ALA A 30 -22.26 10.05 46.27
C ALA A 30 -20.79 9.91 45.82
N LEU A 31 -19.84 10.02 46.76
CA LEU A 31 -18.42 9.91 46.48
C LEU A 31 -18.02 8.49 46.06
N VAL A 32 -18.54 7.46 46.72
CA VAL A 32 -18.34 6.05 46.34
C VAL A 32 -18.96 5.76 44.97
N SER A 33 -20.13 6.31 44.66
CA SER A 33 -20.76 6.19 43.33
C SER A 33 -19.92 6.86 42.24
N ILE A 34 -19.37 8.06 42.50
CA ILE A 34 -18.47 8.75 41.56
C ILE A 34 -17.19 7.94 41.36
N LEU A 35 -16.59 7.39 42.42
CA LEU A 35 -15.42 6.52 42.32
C LEU A 35 -15.73 5.23 41.55
N ASN A 36 -16.86 4.59 41.82
CA ASN A 36 -17.27 3.39 41.08
C ASN A 36 -17.53 3.69 39.61
N PHE A 37 -18.15 4.83 39.30
CA PHE A 37 -18.34 5.29 37.92
C PHE A 37 -17.00 5.61 37.24
N ALA A 38 -16.10 6.30 37.94
CA ALA A 38 -14.78 6.63 37.43
C ALA A 38 -13.85 5.41 37.28
N ASN A 39 -14.15 4.27 37.92
CA ASN A 39 -13.36 3.04 37.79
C ASN A 39 -13.96 2.06 36.77
N ASN A 40 -15.30 2.01 36.66
CA ASN A 40 -16.02 1.02 35.84
C ASN A 40 -16.74 1.61 34.62
N GLY A 41 -16.88 2.94 34.51
CA GLY A 41 -17.64 3.63 33.48
C GLY A 41 -16.89 3.87 32.17
N TYR A 42 -16.02 2.95 31.77
CA TYR A 42 -15.32 3.03 30.47
C TYR A 42 -15.74 1.89 29.57
N THR A 43 -16.02 2.19 28.31
CA THR A 43 -16.13 1.22 27.23
C THR A 43 -14.89 1.26 26.36
N MET A 44 -14.50 0.10 25.82
CA MET A 44 -13.46 0.06 24.79
C MET A 44 -14.10 0.47 23.47
N ASP A 45 -13.62 1.57 22.92
CA ASP A 45 -13.93 2.01 21.56
C ASP A 45 -12.80 1.56 20.63
N ILE A 46 -13.17 1.03 19.47
CA ILE A 46 -12.24 0.47 18.48
C ILE A 46 -12.23 1.42 17.28
N LEU A 47 -11.09 2.08 17.08
CA LEU A 47 -10.88 2.98 15.95
C LEU A 47 -9.93 2.33 14.96
N TYR A 48 -10.36 2.23 13.70
CA TYR A 48 -9.46 1.91 12.59
C TYR A 48 -8.79 3.19 12.11
N THR A 49 -7.46 3.19 12.05
CA THR A 49 -6.69 4.36 11.60
C THR A 49 -5.52 3.94 10.72
N THR A 50 -5.19 4.80 9.76
CA THR A 50 -4.02 4.68 8.88
C THR A 50 -2.78 5.33 9.49
N GLU A 51 -2.93 6.10 10.56
CA GLU A 51 -1.84 6.89 11.18
C GLU A 51 -1.62 6.49 12.64
N LEU A 52 -0.50 5.79 12.88
CA LEU A 52 -0.14 5.30 14.21
C LEU A 52 0.21 6.43 15.20
N ASN A 53 0.76 7.54 14.72
CA ASN A 53 1.39 8.57 15.57
C ASN A 53 0.44 9.73 15.95
N GLU A 54 -0.42 10.18 15.05
CA GLU A 54 -1.34 11.30 15.34
C GLU A 54 -2.38 10.95 16.40
N ASN A 55 -2.75 9.67 16.45
CA ASN A 55 -3.88 9.23 17.24
C ASN A 55 -3.51 8.83 18.67
N VAL A 56 -2.27 8.43 18.93
CA VAL A 56 -1.76 8.12 20.29
C VAL A 56 -1.61 9.40 21.13
N SER A 57 -1.46 10.56 20.51
CA SER A 57 -1.18 11.84 21.19
C SER A 57 -2.41 12.69 21.53
N ARG A 58 -3.59 12.43 20.91
CA ARG A 58 -4.82 13.19 21.17
C ARG A 58 -5.43 12.82 22.53
N ARG A 59 -5.21 13.69 23.51
CA ARG A 59 -5.85 13.63 24.84
C ARG A 59 -7.28 14.18 24.80
N LEU A 60 -8.23 13.40 25.31
CA LEU A 60 -9.58 13.90 25.58
C LEU A 60 -9.57 14.94 26.72
N TRP A 61 -10.56 15.83 26.74
CA TRP A 61 -10.65 16.85 27.78
C TRP A 61 -10.79 16.23 29.19
N THR A 62 -11.47 15.09 29.29
CA THR A 62 -11.64 14.32 30.54
C THR A 62 -10.31 13.75 31.06
N GLN A 63 -9.44 13.31 30.15
CA GLN A 63 -8.08 12.83 30.45
C GLN A 63 -7.12 13.98 30.81
N LYS A 64 -7.43 15.22 30.39
CA LYS A 64 -6.70 16.41 30.85
C LYS A 64 -7.13 16.82 32.26
N MET A 65 -8.40 16.61 32.62
CA MET A 65 -8.95 17.07 33.89
C MET A 65 -8.62 16.13 35.05
N ILE A 66 -8.64 14.81 34.81
CA ILE A 66 -8.25 13.79 35.78
C ILE A 66 -6.96 13.19 35.25
N ARG A 67 -5.87 13.29 36.03
CA ARG A 67 -4.57 12.71 35.70
C ARG A 67 -4.66 11.19 35.84
N THR A 68 -5.40 10.55 34.94
CA THR A 68 -5.61 9.11 34.91
C THR A 68 -4.35 8.42 34.36
N ASP A 69 -4.02 7.27 34.97
CA ASP A 69 -2.86 6.45 34.61
C ASP A 69 -2.80 6.10 33.11
N ASP A 70 -1.61 5.66 32.69
CA ASP A 70 -1.24 5.33 31.30
C ASP A 70 -2.19 4.34 30.59
N LYS A 71 -3.04 3.65 31.34
CA LYS A 71 -4.05 2.70 30.86
C LYS A 71 -5.24 3.36 30.12
N THR A 72 -5.34 4.69 30.15
CA THR A 72 -6.37 5.44 29.43
C THR A 72 -5.89 5.95 28.06
N PHE A 73 -4.60 5.78 27.74
CA PHE A 73 -4.06 6.19 26.44
C PHE A 73 -4.47 5.24 25.30
N PRO A 74 -4.66 5.76 24.08
CA PRO A 74 -4.86 4.93 22.90
C PRO A 74 -3.66 4.02 22.70
N THR A 75 -3.88 2.71 22.67
CA THR A 75 -2.86 1.75 22.22
C THR A 75 -3.20 1.32 20.80
N CYS A 76 -2.27 1.56 19.88
CA CYS A 76 -2.37 1.08 18.50
C CYS A 76 -1.60 -0.23 18.40
N ASN A 77 -2.27 -1.31 18.01
CA ASN A 77 -1.57 -2.57 17.77
C ASN A 77 -0.93 -2.54 16.38
N SER A 78 0.35 -2.93 16.29
CA SER A 78 1.02 -3.16 15.01
C SER A 78 0.25 -4.19 14.20
N GLN A 79 0.05 -3.95 12.91
CA GLN A 79 -0.60 -4.93 12.03
C GLN A 79 0.38 -6.05 11.71
N ASN A 80 -0.10 -7.29 11.70
CA ASN A 80 0.69 -8.41 11.21
C ASN A 80 0.44 -8.56 9.70
N LEU A 81 1.49 -8.46 8.90
CA LEU A 81 1.46 -8.71 7.45
C LEU A 81 1.80 -10.18 7.20
N PRO A 82 0.83 -11.07 6.95
CA PRO A 82 1.10 -12.43 6.48
C PRO A 82 1.74 -12.46 5.08
N VAL A 83 2.35 -13.60 4.75
CA VAL A 83 2.75 -13.93 3.38
C VAL A 83 1.54 -14.35 2.54
N ASN A 84 1.68 -14.28 1.21
CA ASN A 84 0.67 -14.59 0.19
C ASN A 84 -0.61 -13.73 0.27
N THR A 85 -0.48 -12.49 0.74
CA THR A 85 -1.56 -11.52 0.74
C THR A 85 -1.19 -10.29 -0.08
N GLN A 86 -2.21 -9.71 -0.70
CA GLN A 86 -2.11 -8.54 -1.55
C GLN A 86 -2.22 -7.25 -0.72
N TYR A 87 -1.29 -6.32 -0.95
CA TYR A 87 -1.24 -5.00 -0.34
C TYR A 87 -0.98 -3.92 -1.38
N TYR A 88 -1.26 -2.69 -0.99
CA TYR A 88 -0.99 -1.50 -1.76
C TYR A 88 0.01 -0.62 -1.01
N THR A 89 0.63 0.33 -1.70
CA THR A 89 1.37 1.42 -1.08
C THR A 89 0.41 2.51 -0.62
N ASN A 90 0.90 3.48 0.14
CA ASN A 90 0.17 4.72 0.45
C ASN A 90 -0.23 5.55 -0.78
N LYS A 91 0.32 5.24 -1.96
CA LYS A 91 -0.01 5.90 -3.22
C LYS A 91 -1.11 5.18 -4.00
N LEU A 92 -1.51 3.99 -3.56
CA LEU A 92 -2.59 3.18 -4.15
C LEU A 92 -2.42 2.96 -5.66
N GLY A 93 -1.16 2.87 -6.12
CA GLY A 93 -0.81 2.65 -7.52
C GLY A 93 -0.97 1.18 -7.89
N LEU A 94 0.08 0.40 -7.69
CA LEU A 94 0.12 -1.02 -8.04
C LEU A 94 -0.22 -1.89 -6.84
N ALA A 95 -0.76 -3.07 -7.15
CA ALA A 95 -0.95 -4.10 -6.14
C ALA A 95 0.28 -5.00 -6.05
N TYR A 96 0.68 -5.31 -4.82
CA TYR A 96 1.82 -6.16 -4.50
C TYR A 96 1.39 -7.35 -3.66
N ASN A 97 1.77 -8.55 -4.08
CA ASN A 97 1.66 -9.75 -3.29
C ASN A 97 2.96 -10.00 -2.53
N ILE A 98 2.89 -10.26 -1.23
CA ILE A 98 4.05 -10.55 -0.41
C ILE A 98 4.41 -12.03 -0.53
N ALA A 99 5.52 -12.34 -1.19
CA ALA A 99 5.99 -13.71 -1.34
C ALA A 99 6.66 -14.26 -0.08
N ASN A 100 7.56 -13.48 0.54
CA ASN A 100 8.24 -13.87 1.76
C ASN A 100 8.82 -12.68 2.54
N PHE A 101 9.17 -12.95 3.80
CA PHE A 101 9.96 -12.08 4.65
C PHE A 101 11.22 -12.81 5.08
N TRP A 102 12.35 -12.11 5.13
CA TRP A 102 13.57 -12.66 5.69
C TRP A 102 14.40 -11.60 6.42
N GLN A 103 15.09 -12.01 7.47
CA GLN A 103 15.96 -11.17 8.29
C GLN A 103 17.37 -11.74 8.28
N VAL A 104 18.37 -10.85 8.30
CA VAL A 104 19.77 -11.24 8.49
C VAL A 104 20.06 -11.23 9.98
N LEU A 105 20.29 -12.41 10.55
CA LEU A 105 20.68 -12.55 11.95
C LEU A 105 22.14 -12.08 12.15
N PRO A 106 22.55 -11.71 13.39
CA PRO A 106 23.92 -11.28 13.68
C PRO A 106 25.00 -12.31 13.35
N ASN A 107 24.61 -13.59 13.25
CA ASN A 107 25.47 -14.71 12.88
C ASN A 107 25.59 -14.92 11.36
N GLY A 108 25.04 -14.01 10.54
CA GLY A 108 25.05 -14.09 9.08
C GLY A 108 24.07 -15.11 8.48
N LYS A 109 23.21 -15.76 9.28
CA LYS A 109 22.16 -16.65 8.77
C LYS A 109 20.90 -15.86 8.43
N ASN A 110 20.22 -16.29 7.36
CA ASN A 110 18.93 -15.74 6.98
C ASN A 110 17.82 -16.48 7.72
N LEU A 111 16.95 -15.74 8.42
CA LEU A 111 15.75 -16.24 9.07
C LEU A 111 14.53 -15.85 8.23
N THR A 112 13.81 -16.82 7.69
CA THR A 112 12.53 -16.57 7.01
C THR A 112 11.41 -16.43 8.03
N LEU A 113 10.52 -15.47 7.81
CA LEU A 113 9.38 -15.21 8.68
C LEU A 113 8.06 -15.45 7.93
N PRO A 114 7.06 -16.11 8.54
CA PRO A 114 5.75 -16.32 7.94
C PRO A 114 4.87 -15.06 7.97
N SER A 115 5.23 -14.07 8.80
CA SER A 115 4.53 -12.81 8.91
C SER A 115 5.44 -11.73 9.52
N LEU A 116 5.22 -10.48 9.14
CA LEU A 116 5.93 -9.33 9.67
C LEU A 116 4.97 -8.46 10.51
N LYS A 117 5.30 -8.26 11.79
CA LYS A 117 4.69 -7.17 12.56
C LYS A 117 5.17 -5.86 11.94
N TYR A 118 4.26 -5.06 11.40
CA TYR A 118 4.56 -3.86 10.66
C TYR A 118 3.96 -2.63 11.34
N SER A 119 4.76 -1.56 11.43
CA SER A 119 4.45 -0.36 12.20
C SER A 119 4.60 0.92 11.36
N ASN A 120 4.13 0.88 10.12
CA ASN A 120 4.12 2.03 9.20
C ASN A 120 5.51 2.57 8.85
N ASN A 121 6.52 1.69 8.85
CA ASN A 121 7.89 2.06 8.52
C ASN A 121 8.05 2.23 7.01
N LEU A 122 8.90 3.16 6.60
CA LEU A 122 9.19 3.39 5.19
C LEU A 122 9.80 2.15 4.53
N ILE A 123 9.47 1.98 3.26
CA ILE A 123 10.09 0.99 2.38
C ILE A 123 11.34 1.63 1.77
N GLU A 124 12.48 0.98 1.93
CA GLU A 124 13.78 1.51 1.53
C GLU A 124 14.54 0.47 0.68
N ASN A 125 15.48 0.95 -0.13
CA ASN A 125 16.43 0.12 -0.86
C ASN A 125 15.78 -1.04 -1.63
N CYS A 126 14.74 -0.73 -2.42
CA CYS A 126 14.14 -1.74 -3.27
C CYS A 126 14.99 -2.01 -4.51
N THR A 127 15.03 -3.28 -4.89
CA THR A 127 15.66 -3.76 -6.10
C THR A 127 14.68 -4.64 -6.87
N ILE A 128 14.65 -4.50 -8.19
CA ILE A 128 13.82 -5.32 -9.07
C ILE A 128 14.75 -6.29 -9.80
N PRO A 129 14.97 -7.52 -9.27
CA PRO A 129 15.85 -8.49 -9.91
C PRO A 129 15.36 -8.98 -11.27
N LEU A 130 14.04 -8.98 -11.50
CA LEU A 130 13.46 -9.53 -12.72
C LEU A 130 12.12 -8.87 -13.04
N ILE A 131 11.93 -8.55 -14.33
CA ILE A 131 10.63 -8.28 -14.93
C ILE A 131 10.39 -9.36 -15.97
N GLN A 132 9.30 -10.10 -15.80
CA GLN A 132 8.85 -11.12 -16.72
C GLN A 132 7.68 -10.56 -17.52
N LEU A 133 7.72 -10.79 -18.83
CA LEU A 133 6.68 -10.42 -19.78
C LEU A 133 6.16 -11.70 -20.44
N ASP A 134 4.88 -11.99 -20.23
CA ASP A 134 4.20 -13.15 -20.76
C ASP A 134 3.21 -12.70 -21.83
N PHE A 135 3.34 -13.20 -23.06
CA PHE A 135 2.42 -12.89 -24.15
C PHE A 135 1.34 -13.96 -24.21
N THR A 136 0.08 -13.57 -24.02
CA THR A 136 -1.05 -14.51 -23.95
C THR A 136 -2.15 -14.15 -24.95
N SER A 137 -2.72 -15.17 -25.59
CA SER A 137 -3.88 -15.03 -26.48
C SER A 137 -5.10 -15.84 -26.08
N PHE A 138 -4.95 -16.96 -25.34
CA PHE A 138 -6.05 -17.90 -25.09
C PHE A 138 -6.65 -17.85 -23.67
N ASP A 139 -5.94 -17.32 -22.67
CA ASP A 139 -6.42 -17.21 -21.27
C ASP A 139 -6.92 -15.79 -20.91
N ARG A 140 -7.48 -15.08 -21.89
CA ARG A 140 -7.99 -13.71 -21.72
C ARG A 140 -9.51 -13.71 -21.58
N SER A 141 -10.03 -12.82 -20.74
CA SER A 141 -11.47 -12.58 -20.61
C SER A 141 -12.07 -12.12 -21.96
N ALA A 142 -13.38 -12.29 -22.14
CA ALA A 142 -14.08 -11.82 -23.34
C ALA A 142 -13.88 -10.30 -23.56
N ALA A 143 -13.79 -9.53 -22.47
CA ALA A 143 -13.37 -8.13 -22.44
C ALA A 143 -12.03 -7.88 -23.14
N GLN A 144 -11.03 -8.63 -22.68
CA GLN A 144 -9.65 -8.48 -23.09
C GLN A 144 -9.45 -8.98 -24.52
N LEU A 145 -10.18 -10.03 -24.93
CA LEU A 145 -10.22 -10.53 -26.31
C LEU A 145 -10.95 -9.58 -27.26
N GLY A 146 -12.08 -9.00 -26.81
CA GLY A 146 -12.83 -7.98 -27.54
C GLY A 146 -12.02 -6.70 -27.72
N TRP A 147 -11.09 -6.41 -26.81
CA TRP A 147 -10.11 -5.33 -26.92
C TRP A 147 -8.98 -5.67 -27.92
N ARG A 148 -8.28 -6.79 -27.73
CA ARG A 148 -7.31 -7.36 -28.70
C ARG A 148 -7.19 -8.87 -28.52
N GLY A 149 -7.07 -9.61 -29.63
CA GLY A 149 -6.93 -11.08 -29.61
C GLY A 149 -5.69 -11.63 -28.90
N TRP A 150 -4.77 -10.77 -28.46
CA TRP A 150 -3.58 -11.10 -27.68
C TRP A 150 -3.22 -9.92 -26.76
N GLY A 151 -2.52 -10.19 -25.65
CA GLY A 151 -2.06 -9.18 -24.70
C GLY A 151 -0.78 -9.56 -23.99
N ILE A 152 -0.26 -8.63 -23.20
CA ILE A 152 0.96 -8.80 -22.41
C ILE A 152 0.60 -8.83 -20.91
N GLY A 153 0.96 -9.92 -20.24
CA GLY A 153 1.02 -10.02 -18.80
C GLY A 153 2.40 -9.57 -18.32
N ALA A 154 2.44 -8.61 -17.42
CA ALA A 154 3.67 -8.16 -16.79
C ALA A 154 3.75 -8.69 -15.36
N MET A 155 4.90 -9.21 -14.98
CA MET A 155 5.19 -9.63 -13.61
C MET A 155 6.53 -9.05 -13.17
N GLY A 156 6.49 -8.23 -12.11
CA GLY A 156 7.67 -7.63 -11.49
C GLY A 156 8.01 -8.35 -10.19
N PHE A 157 9.25 -8.82 -10.06
CA PHE A 157 9.79 -9.35 -8.81
C PHE A 157 10.59 -8.25 -8.13
N VAL A 158 10.27 -7.94 -6.88
CA VAL A 158 10.88 -6.86 -6.14
C VAL A 158 11.33 -7.34 -4.77
N THR A 159 12.50 -6.90 -4.33
CA THR A 159 12.99 -7.10 -2.96
C THR A 159 13.25 -5.74 -2.34
N CYS A 160 12.59 -5.45 -1.22
CA CYS A 160 12.72 -4.19 -0.49
C CYS A 160 13.20 -4.41 0.94
N LEU A 161 13.78 -3.38 1.54
CA LEU A 161 14.11 -3.34 2.96
C LEU A 161 13.04 -2.59 3.74
N VAL A 162 12.64 -3.15 4.87
CA VAL A 162 11.79 -2.51 5.88
C VAL A 162 12.50 -2.58 7.22
N ASN A 163 12.79 -1.42 7.79
CA ASN A 163 13.46 -1.33 9.08
C ASN A 163 12.41 -1.27 10.22
N ASN A 164 12.26 -2.36 10.97
CA ASN A 164 11.38 -2.41 12.15
C ASN A 164 12.16 -2.75 13.43
N GLY A 165 13.30 -2.08 13.63
CA GLY A 165 14.28 -2.37 14.69
C GLY A 165 15.32 -3.43 14.28
N GLN A 166 14.99 -4.26 13.29
CA GLN A 166 15.93 -5.13 12.57
C GLN A 166 15.71 -4.97 11.06
N GLN A 167 16.79 -5.10 10.29
CA GLN A 167 16.76 -5.10 8.83
C GLN A 167 15.99 -6.32 8.32
N THR A 168 14.74 -6.10 7.91
CA THR A 168 13.87 -7.13 7.36
C THR A 168 13.70 -6.86 5.88
N TYR A 169 13.97 -7.87 5.07
CA TYR A 169 13.76 -7.82 3.64
C TYR A 169 12.42 -8.46 3.30
N VAL A 170 11.71 -7.85 2.36
CA VAL A 170 10.39 -8.26 1.89
C VAL A 170 10.48 -8.52 0.39
N ASN A 171 10.13 -9.74 -0.02
CA ASN A 171 9.97 -10.04 -1.44
C ASN A 171 8.52 -9.81 -1.83
N LEU A 172 8.33 -8.95 -2.84
CA LEU A 172 7.06 -8.55 -3.40
C LEU A 172 6.99 -9.01 -4.85
N THR A 173 5.80 -9.42 -5.28
CA THR A 173 5.49 -9.62 -6.69
C THR A 173 4.33 -8.74 -7.08
N THR A 174 4.43 -8.06 -8.21
CA THR A 174 3.34 -7.28 -8.78
C THR A 174 3.00 -7.84 -10.16
N ASN A 175 1.73 -8.11 -10.37
CA ASN A 175 1.21 -8.76 -11.57
C ASN A 175 0.05 -7.93 -12.10
N ASP A 176 -0.21 -8.09 -13.39
CA ASP A 176 -1.46 -7.72 -14.05
C ASP A 176 -1.75 -6.21 -14.10
N LEU A 177 -1.45 -5.61 -15.25
CA LEU A 177 -1.75 -4.21 -15.57
C LEU A 177 -3.08 -4.04 -16.33
N ILE A 178 -3.78 -5.12 -16.66
CA ILE A 178 -5.06 -5.08 -17.40
C ILE A 178 -6.06 -5.93 -16.64
N PRO A 179 -6.75 -5.37 -15.63
CA PRO A 179 -7.69 -6.15 -14.85
C PRO A 179 -8.81 -6.68 -15.75
N PRO A 180 -9.38 -7.86 -15.43
CA PRO A 180 -10.52 -8.42 -16.17
C PRO A 180 -11.76 -7.51 -16.11
N THR A 181 -11.76 -6.49 -15.23
CA THR A 181 -12.84 -5.50 -15.07
C THR A 181 -12.87 -4.42 -16.15
N ILE A 182 -12.04 -4.49 -17.19
CA ILE A 182 -12.08 -3.53 -18.31
C ILE A 182 -13.48 -3.46 -18.97
N ASP A 183 -14.27 -4.54 -18.85
CA ASP A 183 -15.69 -4.60 -19.24
C ASP A 183 -16.58 -3.51 -18.62
N THR A 184 -16.23 -3.02 -17.42
CA THR A 184 -17.04 -2.03 -16.70
C THR A 184 -16.65 -0.59 -17.02
N GLY A 185 -15.73 -0.37 -17.97
CA GLY A 185 -15.29 0.96 -18.42
C GLY A 185 -14.29 1.66 -17.49
N ALA A 186 -13.88 1.01 -16.40
CA ALA A 186 -12.82 1.48 -15.50
C ALA A 186 -11.48 0.84 -15.93
N ALA A 187 -10.90 1.31 -17.02
CA ALA A 187 -9.61 0.86 -17.53
C ALA A 187 -8.41 1.54 -16.83
N PHE A 188 -8.49 1.73 -15.50
CA PHE A 188 -7.35 2.25 -14.74
C PHE A 188 -6.47 1.08 -14.31
N GLN A 189 -5.18 1.16 -14.63
CA GLN A 189 -4.21 0.14 -14.21
C GLN A 189 -3.90 0.25 -12.72
N PHE A 190 -4.16 1.43 -12.15
CA PHE A 190 -4.01 1.71 -10.73
C PHE A 190 -5.35 1.64 -10.01
N LEU A 191 -5.30 1.33 -8.70
CA LEU A 191 -6.51 1.30 -7.87
C LEU A 191 -7.16 2.69 -7.78
N GLN A 192 -6.33 3.74 -7.75
CA GLN A 192 -6.77 5.13 -7.80
C GLN A 192 -5.94 5.88 -8.84
N ALA A 193 -6.62 6.68 -9.68
CA ALA A 193 -5.94 7.58 -10.60
C ALA A 193 -5.07 8.57 -9.80
N PRO A 194 -3.75 8.60 -10.03
CA PRO A 194 -2.83 9.48 -9.32
C PRO A 194 -3.09 10.93 -9.71
N ASP A 195 -2.87 11.86 -8.78
CA ASP A 195 -2.99 13.28 -9.09
C ASP A 195 -1.77 13.76 -9.89
N SER A 196 -2.03 14.58 -10.91
CA SER A 196 -1.03 15.25 -11.74
C SER A 196 -0.14 16.25 -10.97
N GLN A 197 -0.54 16.68 -9.77
CA GLN A 197 0.23 17.64 -8.95
C GLN A 197 1.06 16.98 -7.86
N ASP A 198 0.47 16.06 -7.10
CA ASP A 198 1.12 15.42 -5.94
C ASP A 198 1.86 14.12 -6.30
N LEU A 199 1.40 13.41 -7.33
CA LEU A 199 1.92 12.10 -7.74
C LEU A 199 2.27 12.09 -9.24
N THR A 200 2.88 13.17 -9.74
CA THR A 200 3.21 13.39 -11.15
C THR A 200 3.98 12.23 -11.78
N SER A 201 4.95 11.64 -11.06
CA SER A 201 5.72 10.50 -11.57
C SER A 201 4.85 9.26 -11.80
N LEU A 202 3.91 8.99 -10.91
CA LEU A 202 2.96 7.88 -11.06
C LEU A 202 1.94 8.17 -12.15
N TRP A 203 1.48 9.41 -12.27
CA TRP A 203 0.59 9.85 -13.33
C TRP A 203 1.19 9.63 -14.73
N TRP A 204 2.48 9.94 -14.90
CA TRP A 204 3.20 9.62 -16.12
C TRP A 204 3.44 8.11 -16.28
N GLY A 205 3.72 7.39 -15.19
CA GLY A 205 3.85 5.94 -15.19
C GLY A 205 2.60 5.24 -15.72
N GLU A 206 1.42 5.60 -15.22
CA GLU A 206 0.14 5.07 -15.71
C GLU A 206 -0.08 5.41 -17.18
N SER A 207 0.20 6.67 -17.56
CA SER A 207 0.03 7.13 -18.93
C SER A 207 0.90 6.35 -19.92
N LEU A 208 2.17 6.12 -19.58
CA LEU A 208 3.09 5.37 -20.44
C LEU A 208 2.78 3.86 -20.46
N LEU A 209 2.31 3.28 -19.36
CA LEU A 209 1.89 1.88 -19.34
C LEU A 209 0.60 1.63 -20.14
N SER A 210 -0.23 2.65 -20.30
CA SER A 210 -1.40 2.61 -21.17
C SER A 210 -1.04 2.71 -22.67
N ASP A 211 0.17 3.19 -23.01
CA ASP A 211 0.67 3.40 -24.38
C ASP A 211 1.08 2.10 -25.11
N LEU A 212 0.69 0.94 -24.59
CA LEU A 212 0.83 -0.39 -25.22
C LEU A 212 0.13 -0.53 -26.59
N THR A 213 -0.47 0.55 -27.09
CA THR A 213 -1.21 0.62 -28.35
C THR A 213 -0.33 0.55 -29.61
N SER A 214 0.98 0.78 -29.48
CA SER A 214 1.94 0.76 -30.61
C SER A 214 2.32 -0.65 -31.10
N LEU A 215 1.87 -1.70 -30.42
CA LEU A 215 2.10 -3.09 -30.83
C LEU A 215 1.13 -3.52 -31.97
N GLU A 216 1.15 -2.83 -33.11
CA GLU A 216 0.30 -3.14 -34.28
C GLU A 216 0.76 -4.35 -35.10
N SER A 217 1.84 -5.03 -34.71
CA SER A 217 2.44 -6.12 -35.49
C SER A 217 2.24 -7.49 -34.82
N PHE A 218 1.00 -7.97 -34.68
CA PHE A 218 0.80 -9.36 -34.25
C PHE A 218 -0.39 -10.06 -34.89
N SER A 219 -0.07 -11.16 -35.59
CA SER A 219 -1.02 -12.20 -36.01
C SER A 219 -1.09 -13.29 -34.93
N PRO A 220 -2.19 -14.06 -34.85
CA PRO A 220 -2.42 -15.01 -33.77
C PRO A 220 -1.57 -16.27 -33.97
N THR A 221 -0.44 -16.37 -33.27
CA THR A 221 0.22 -17.65 -33.00
C THR A 221 0.75 -17.67 -31.58
N GLU A 222 0.44 -18.75 -30.87
CA GLU A 222 0.92 -19.08 -29.52
C GLU A 222 2.44 -19.27 -29.52
N TRP A 223 3.13 -18.63 -28.56
CA TRP A 223 4.52 -18.92 -28.27
C TRP A 223 4.74 -18.95 -26.75
N HIS A 224 5.41 -19.98 -26.26
CA HIS A 224 5.93 -20.08 -24.89
C HIS A 224 7.46 -20.15 -24.95
N TYR A 225 8.15 -19.31 -24.18
CA TYR A 225 9.60 -19.46 -23.98
C TYR A 225 9.91 -19.60 -22.49
N VAL A 226 10.34 -20.80 -22.10
CA VAL A 226 10.89 -21.11 -20.78
C VAL A 226 12.28 -21.70 -20.96
N SER A 227 13.29 -21.15 -20.28
CA SER A 227 14.41 -21.92 -19.75
C SER A 227 15.18 -21.10 -18.70
N THR A 228 15.61 -21.79 -17.65
CA THR A 228 16.12 -21.33 -16.35
C THR A 228 17.57 -20.79 -16.37
N PRO A 229 18.18 -20.51 -15.19
CA PRO A 229 18.66 -19.18 -14.77
C PRO A 229 19.93 -18.65 -15.47
N CYS A 230 19.93 -17.37 -15.83
CA CYS A 230 21.08 -16.70 -16.46
C CYS A 230 21.91 -15.87 -15.47
N GLY A 231 22.93 -16.48 -14.86
CA GLY A 231 24.18 -15.83 -14.44
C GLY A 231 24.10 -14.52 -13.62
N LYS A 232 25.08 -13.63 -13.82
CA LYS A 232 25.37 -12.43 -12.98
C LYS A 232 24.85 -11.09 -13.54
N SER A 233 24.07 -11.07 -14.62
CA SER A 233 23.62 -9.82 -15.24
C SER A 233 22.25 -9.39 -14.70
N PRO A 234 22.01 -8.08 -14.46
CA PRO A 234 20.78 -7.60 -13.84
C PRO A 234 19.54 -7.63 -14.75
N ILE A 235 19.69 -7.79 -16.08
CA ILE A 235 18.60 -7.96 -17.03
C ILE A 235 19.09 -8.90 -18.15
N CYS A 236 18.47 -10.08 -18.28
CA CYS A 236 18.81 -11.07 -19.32
C CYS A 236 17.64 -11.23 -20.30
N CYS A 237 17.92 -11.10 -21.59
CA CYS A 237 16.97 -11.42 -22.65
C CYS A 237 17.06 -12.91 -22.99
N LEU A 238 15.97 -13.66 -22.83
CA LEU A 238 15.89 -15.05 -23.29
C LEU A 238 15.56 -15.04 -24.79
N ASN A 239 16.58 -15.26 -25.62
CA ASN A 239 16.43 -15.29 -27.07
C ASN A 239 16.25 -16.75 -27.58
N PRO A 240 15.18 -17.08 -28.33
CA PRO A 240 15.03 -18.37 -28.98
C PRO A 240 15.94 -18.59 -30.21
N ALA A 241 16.40 -17.51 -30.85
CA ALA A 241 17.47 -17.57 -31.84
C ALA A 241 18.81 -17.60 -31.08
N ASN A 242 19.61 -18.65 -31.24
CA ASN A 242 20.91 -18.82 -30.56
C ASN A 242 21.89 -17.61 -30.69
N ASN A 243 21.58 -16.63 -31.54
CA ASN A 243 22.24 -15.34 -31.69
C ASN A 243 21.21 -14.38 -32.31
N PRO A 244 20.95 -13.15 -31.80
CA PRO A 244 21.80 -12.32 -30.93
C PRO A 244 21.28 -12.10 -29.48
N HIS A 245 22.18 -11.93 -28.50
CA HIS A 245 21.80 -11.84 -27.07
C HIS A 245 21.23 -10.48 -26.61
N ASN A 246 20.91 -9.54 -27.51
CA ASN A 246 20.35 -8.25 -27.14
C ASN A 246 19.16 -7.85 -28.02
N ILE A 247 18.26 -7.05 -27.43
CA ILE A 247 16.98 -6.62 -28.02
C ILE A 247 17.19 -5.85 -29.33
N GLY A 248 18.18 -4.97 -29.38
CA GLY A 248 18.45 -4.18 -30.59
C GLY A 248 18.85 -5.04 -31.79
N ALA A 249 19.62 -6.11 -31.56
CA ALA A 249 20.02 -7.02 -32.61
C ALA A 249 18.87 -7.98 -33.00
N LEU A 250 18.01 -8.38 -32.05
CA LEU A 250 16.77 -9.11 -32.32
C LEU A 250 15.85 -8.34 -33.27
N HIS A 251 15.66 -7.04 -32.98
CA HIS A 251 14.91 -6.11 -33.81
C HIS A 251 15.58 -5.91 -35.18
N ALA A 252 16.90 -5.66 -35.22
CA ALA A 252 17.63 -5.47 -36.48
C ALA A 252 17.54 -6.70 -37.41
N GLN A 253 17.49 -7.90 -36.83
CA GLN A 253 17.34 -9.15 -37.57
C GLN A 253 15.88 -9.52 -37.85
N LYS A 254 14.91 -8.72 -37.38
CA LYS A 254 13.47 -8.97 -37.49
C LYS A 254 13.10 -10.39 -37.05
N VAL A 255 13.74 -10.87 -35.98
CA VAL A 255 13.47 -12.19 -35.43
C VAL A 255 12.01 -12.21 -34.99
N LYS A 256 11.24 -13.19 -35.45
CA LYS A 256 9.83 -13.25 -35.07
C LYS A 256 9.66 -13.77 -33.64
N PRO A 257 8.76 -13.19 -32.84
CA PRO A 257 7.96 -12.00 -33.16
C PRO A 257 8.77 -10.69 -33.06
N ASP A 258 8.62 -9.78 -34.02
CA ASP A 258 9.33 -8.49 -34.04
C ASP A 258 8.59 -7.46 -33.17
N VAL A 259 8.62 -7.70 -31.85
CA VAL A 259 8.06 -6.81 -30.81
C VAL A 259 9.07 -6.42 -29.74
N TRP A 260 10.34 -6.61 -30.05
CA TRP A 260 11.42 -6.53 -29.10
C TRP A 260 11.56 -5.11 -28.53
N ILE A 261 11.39 -4.09 -29.37
CA ILE A 261 11.54 -2.67 -28.97
C ILE A 261 10.38 -2.22 -28.09
N GLU A 262 9.17 -2.64 -28.43
CA GLU A 262 7.95 -2.32 -27.70
C GLU A 262 7.94 -3.02 -26.34
N SER A 263 8.33 -4.30 -26.32
CA SER A 263 8.46 -5.09 -25.09
C SER A 263 9.52 -4.52 -24.15
N ASP A 264 10.67 -4.11 -24.68
CA ASP A 264 11.73 -3.44 -23.93
C ASP A 264 11.27 -2.10 -23.37
N SER A 265 10.60 -1.29 -24.20
CA SER A 265 10.06 0.00 -23.79
C SER A 265 9.05 -0.16 -22.66
N PHE A 266 8.13 -1.12 -22.80
CA PHE A 266 7.16 -1.45 -21.78
C PHE A 266 7.81 -1.95 -20.48
N ALA A 267 8.77 -2.87 -20.55
CA ALA A 267 9.49 -3.35 -19.37
C ALA A 267 10.18 -2.21 -18.60
N LYS A 268 10.80 -1.27 -19.31
CA LYS A 268 11.47 -0.10 -18.70
C LYS A 268 10.50 0.87 -18.07
N VAL A 269 9.36 1.11 -18.71
CA VAL A 269 8.28 1.92 -18.13
C VAL A 269 7.74 1.23 -16.88
N PHE A 270 7.45 -0.07 -16.95
CA PHE A 270 6.95 -0.85 -15.81
C PHE A 270 7.92 -0.86 -14.63
N TYR A 271 9.22 -1.07 -14.89
CA TYR A 271 10.28 -0.90 -13.90
C TYR A 271 10.20 0.47 -13.22
N SER A 272 10.15 1.53 -14.02
CA SER A 272 10.15 2.91 -13.53
C SER A 272 8.92 3.23 -12.69
N THR A 273 7.75 2.72 -13.11
CA THR A 273 6.49 2.85 -12.37
C THR A 273 6.53 2.11 -11.03
N ILE A 274 7.01 0.87 -11.00
CA ILE A 274 7.18 0.11 -9.74
C ILE A 274 8.10 0.87 -8.78
N MET A 275 9.23 1.37 -9.27
CA MET A 275 10.17 2.12 -8.43
C MET A 275 9.55 3.42 -7.91
N ALA A 276 8.79 4.14 -8.73
CA ALA A 276 8.06 5.34 -8.31
C ALA A 276 6.96 5.04 -7.29
N ASP A 277 6.23 3.94 -7.44
CA ASP A 277 5.17 3.53 -6.50
C ASP A 277 5.76 3.13 -5.15
N LEU A 278 6.88 2.40 -5.15
CA LEU A 278 7.62 2.04 -3.94
C LEU A 278 8.46 3.19 -3.34
N GLY A 279 8.43 4.37 -3.97
CA GLY A 279 9.06 5.58 -3.43
C GLY A 279 10.58 5.59 -3.55
N GLN A 280 11.12 4.92 -4.56
CA GLN A 280 12.55 4.77 -4.78
C GLN A 280 13.06 5.68 -5.91
N VAL A 281 14.09 6.47 -5.62
CA VAL A 281 14.67 7.47 -6.55
C VAL A 281 15.92 6.94 -7.27
N TYR A 282 16.03 5.62 -7.45
CA TYR A 282 17.20 5.03 -8.11
C TYR A 282 17.18 5.25 -9.62
N THR A 283 18.36 5.49 -10.19
CA THR A 283 18.57 5.61 -11.63
C THR A 283 18.98 4.27 -12.24
N PRO A 284 18.50 3.91 -13.45
CA PRO A 284 17.67 4.71 -14.35
C PRO A 284 16.16 4.59 -14.04
N ASN A 285 15.46 5.72 -14.01
CA ASN A 285 14.01 5.79 -13.81
C ASN A 285 13.40 6.82 -14.77
N ILE A 286 12.56 6.36 -15.69
CA ILE A 286 11.96 7.18 -16.76
C ILE A 286 11.04 8.25 -16.17
N VAL A 287 10.21 7.89 -15.19
CA VAL A 287 9.16 8.79 -14.67
C VAL A 287 9.67 9.88 -13.72
N SER A 288 10.95 9.84 -13.38
CA SER A 288 11.65 10.87 -12.59
C SER A 288 12.68 11.67 -13.38
N ASN A 289 12.89 11.34 -14.67
CA ASN A 289 13.88 11.99 -15.52
C ASN A 289 13.18 12.62 -16.72
N GLY A 290 13.12 13.95 -16.76
CA GLY A 290 12.40 14.69 -17.79
C GLY A 290 12.87 14.41 -19.22
N ALA A 291 14.17 14.18 -19.44
CA ALA A 291 14.70 13.87 -20.78
C ALA A 291 14.25 12.49 -21.26
N LEU A 292 14.31 11.47 -20.39
CA LEU A 292 13.80 10.13 -20.70
C LEU A 292 12.27 10.17 -20.89
N LEU A 293 11.56 10.87 -20.00
CA LEU A 293 10.11 11.01 -20.08
C LEU A 293 9.67 11.70 -21.37
N THR A 294 10.38 12.74 -21.83
CA THR A 294 10.11 13.39 -23.12
C THR A 294 10.27 12.41 -24.29
N ALA A 295 11.30 11.57 -24.25
CA ALA A 295 11.52 10.57 -25.30
C ALA A 295 10.42 9.49 -25.33
N PHE A 296 10.03 8.98 -24.16
CA PHE A 296 9.02 7.91 -24.03
C PHE A 296 7.58 8.41 -24.25
N SER A 297 7.28 9.68 -23.94
CA SER A 297 5.92 10.24 -24.08
C SER A 297 5.60 10.79 -25.47
N LYS A 298 6.55 10.79 -26.41
CA LYS A 298 6.42 11.42 -27.73
C LYS A 298 5.20 10.94 -28.53
N ASN A 299 4.77 9.69 -28.34
CA ASN A 299 3.68 9.08 -29.11
C ASN A 299 2.31 9.13 -28.43
N ILE A 300 2.19 9.70 -27.21
CA ILE A 300 0.93 9.74 -26.44
C ILE A 300 -0.25 10.35 -27.21
N THR A 301 0.01 11.36 -28.05
CA THR A 301 -1.05 12.00 -28.85
C THR A 301 -1.64 11.09 -29.92
N VAL A 302 -0.86 10.12 -30.43
CA VAL A 302 -1.34 9.14 -31.40
C VAL A 302 -2.34 8.21 -30.70
N MET A 303 -1.97 7.68 -29.54
CA MET A 303 -2.83 6.82 -28.72
C MET A 303 -4.20 7.46 -28.44
N ASN A 304 -4.19 8.73 -28.05
CA ASN A 304 -5.43 9.45 -27.71
C ASN A 304 -6.41 9.52 -28.89
N ASN A 305 -5.89 9.56 -30.12
CA ASN A 305 -6.71 9.70 -31.32
C ASN A 305 -7.06 8.37 -31.97
N THR A 306 -6.27 7.30 -31.74
CA THR A 306 -6.43 6.02 -32.44
C THR A 306 -7.06 4.92 -31.59
N VAL A 307 -6.93 4.98 -30.26
CA VAL A 307 -7.34 3.89 -29.37
C VAL A 307 -8.36 4.30 -28.30
N GLU A 308 -8.50 5.60 -28.01
CA GLU A 308 -9.49 6.06 -27.04
C GLU A 308 -10.93 5.76 -27.53
N SER A 309 -11.68 5.03 -26.72
CA SER A 309 -13.10 4.73 -26.92
C SER A 309 -13.88 5.02 -25.65
N ASN A 310 -15.21 4.99 -25.71
CA ASN A 310 -16.07 5.21 -24.54
C ASN A 310 -15.78 4.24 -23.37
N TRP A 311 -15.15 3.10 -23.66
CA TRP A 311 -14.83 2.04 -22.70
C TRP A 311 -13.32 1.91 -22.42
N LEU A 312 -12.49 2.64 -23.18
CA LEU A 312 -11.04 2.58 -23.10
C LEU A 312 -10.48 3.99 -23.14
N LYS A 313 -10.02 4.47 -22.00
CA LYS A 313 -9.32 5.75 -21.93
C LYS A 313 -7.83 5.50 -22.10
N ALA A 314 -7.20 6.24 -23.02
CA ALA A 314 -5.78 6.48 -22.93
C ALA A 314 -5.49 6.99 -21.50
N GLY A 315 -4.44 6.48 -20.85
CA GLY A 315 -4.03 6.87 -19.49
C GLY A 315 -3.94 8.39 -19.37
N PRO A 316 -3.88 8.96 -18.16
CA PRO A 316 -4.40 10.30 -17.93
C PRO A 316 -3.70 11.44 -18.71
N ALA A 317 -2.49 11.22 -19.23
CA ALA A 317 -1.84 12.15 -20.14
C ALA A 317 -2.51 12.24 -21.52
N ARG A 318 -2.57 13.45 -22.06
CA ARG A 318 -3.14 13.75 -23.38
C ARG A 318 -2.14 14.38 -24.34
N VAL A 319 -1.01 14.84 -23.82
CA VAL A 319 0.07 15.51 -24.56
C VAL A 319 1.41 14.92 -24.14
N PRO A 320 2.43 14.94 -25.02
CA PRO A 320 3.78 14.52 -24.64
C PRO A 320 4.33 15.41 -23.54
N TYR A 321 5.21 14.85 -22.71
CA TYR A 321 5.97 15.61 -21.75
C TYR A 321 7.00 16.48 -22.48
N ILE A 322 7.16 17.72 -22.03
CA ILE A 322 8.15 18.65 -22.53
C ILE A 322 9.03 19.02 -21.33
N SER A 323 10.28 18.56 -21.35
CA SER A 323 11.21 18.82 -20.26
C SER A 323 11.50 20.30 -20.11
N ASN A 324 11.16 20.85 -18.94
CA ASN A 324 11.52 22.19 -18.49
C ASN A 324 12.04 22.09 -17.05
N ALA A 325 13.04 22.91 -16.69
CA ALA A 325 13.73 22.81 -15.40
C ALA A 325 12.82 22.94 -14.15
N ASP A 326 11.68 23.62 -14.28
CA ASP A 326 10.68 23.75 -13.20
C ASP A 326 9.66 22.60 -13.17
N ASP A 327 9.43 21.92 -14.30
CA ASP A 327 8.54 20.77 -14.38
C ASP A 327 9.26 19.47 -14.01
N ASP A 328 10.59 19.39 -14.17
CA ASP A 328 11.39 18.24 -13.74
C ASP A 328 11.36 18.09 -12.20
N LYS A 329 11.27 19.21 -11.46
CA LYS A 329 11.10 19.20 -10.00
C LYS A 329 9.78 18.58 -9.55
N LYS A 330 8.75 18.61 -10.41
CA LYS A 330 7.43 18.02 -10.13
C LYS A 330 7.41 16.51 -10.33
N LEU A 331 8.42 15.94 -10.99
CA LEU A 331 8.61 14.49 -11.14
C LEU A 331 9.21 13.82 -9.90
N ALA A 332 9.23 14.53 -8.77
CA ALA A 332 9.80 14.04 -7.52
C ALA A 332 9.03 12.80 -7.01
N ILE A 333 9.78 11.74 -6.74
CA ILE A 333 9.25 10.51 -6.13
C ILE A 333 9.30 10.68 -4.61
N THR A 334 8.14 10.60 -3.96
CA THR A 334 8.03 10.63 -2.49
C THR A 334 8.26 9.25 -1.88
N PRO A 335 8.80 9.13 -0.65
CA PRO A 335 8.94 7.84 0.04
C PRO A 335 7.58 7.15 0.24
N SER A 336 7.57 5.82 0.17
CA SER A 336 6.34 5.02 0.33
C SER A 336 6.39 4.10 1.54
N TYR A 337 5.21 3.73 2.01
CA TYR A 337 5.00 2.71 3.04
C TYR A 337 3.87 1.77 2.61
N ILE A 338 3.80 0.57 3.18
CA ILE A 338 2.74 -0.40 2.90
C ILE A 338 1.45 0.12 3.55
N TYR A 339 0.41 0.30 2.75
CA TYR A 339 -0.89 0.74 3.23
C TYR A 339 -1.49 -0.35 4.13
N ALA A 340 -1.70 0.02 5.39
CA ALA A 340 -2.08 -0.86 6.48
C ALA A 340 -3.11 -0.12 7.35
N GLN A 341 -4.16 -0.84 7.77
CA GLN A 341 -5.14 -0.31 8.71
C GLN A 341 -4.83 -0.84 10.10
N TYR A 342 -4.59 0.08 11.03
CA TYR A 342 -4.25 -0.24 12.41
C TYR A 342 -5.50 -0.21 13.27
N LEU A 343 -5.64 -1.25 14.09
CA LEU A 343 -6.66 -1.30 15.12
C LEU A 343 -6.15 -0.60 16.37
N SER A 344 -6.78 0.52 16.70
CA SER A 344 -6.49 1.30 17.88
C SER A 344 -7.61 1.11 18.90
N SER A 345 -7.25 0.68 20.10
CA SER A 345 -8.22 0.60 21.20
C SER A 345 -8.09 1.84 22.09
N ARG A 346 -9.23 2.44 22.43
CA ARG A 346 -9.31 3.58 23.35
C ARG A 346 -10.33 3.29 24.43
N ARG A 347 -10.08 3.74 25.66
CA ARG A 347 -11.09 3.74 26.72
C ARG A 347 -11.85 5.06 26.67
N ALA A 348 -13.09 5.03 26.22
CA ALA A 348 -13.99 6.17 26.24
C ALA A 348 -14.89 6.10 27.49
N LEU A 349 -15.15 7.23 28.14
CA LEU A 349 -16.15 7.31 29.21
C LEU A 349 -17.54 7.12 28.62
N CYS A 350 -18.39 6.30 29.27
CA CYS A 350 -19.75 5.96 28.85
C CYS A 350 -20.67 7.16 28.55
N CYS A 351 -20.30 8.39 28.92
CA CYS A 351 -21.15 9.57 28.78
C CYS A 351 -21.24 10.19 27.37
N TYR A 352 -20.66 9.58 26.33
CA TYR A 352 -20.72 10.13 24.96
C TYR A 352 -21.90 9.64 24.10
N TYR A 353 -22.76 8.77 24.64
CA TYR A 353 -23.97 8.30 23.97
C TYR A 353 -25.20 8.60 24.83
N PHE A 354 -25.52 9.89 25.02
CA PHE A 354 -26.89 10.34 25.35
C PHE A 354 -27.13 11.74 24.79
#